data_AF-A0A519KMG0-F1
#
_entry.id   AF-A0A519KMG0-F1
#
_cell.length_a   1.000
_cell.length_b   1.000
_cell.length_c   1.000
_cell.angle_alpha   90.00
_cell.angle_beta   90.00
_cell.angle_gamma   90.00
#
_symmetry.space_group_name_H-M   'P 1'
#
loop_
_entity.id
_entity.type
_entity.pdbx_description
1 polymer ?
#
loop_
_entity_poly.entity_id
_entity_poly.type
_entity_poly.pdbx_seq_one_letter_code
_entity_poly.pdbx_strand_id
1 'polypeptide(L)' 'LPLREAREVFEREYLAAQIMRFGGNISRTAAFIGMERSALHRKLKSLGVSPSRGGEEEEEGPVEE' A
#
# COMPACT_ATOMS: atom_id res chain seq x y z
N LEU A 1 12.15 -4.37 -20.37
CA LEU A 1 11.27 -4.70 -19.23
C LEU A 1 10.23 -5.70 -19.70
N PRO A 2 10.25 -6.95 -19.21
CA PRO A 2 9.13 -7.86 -19.35
C PRO A 2 7.85 -7.23 -18.78
N LEU A 3 6.68 -7.59 -19.33
CA LEU A 3 5.37 -7.05 -18.91
C LEU A 3 5.13 -7.09 -17.39
N ARG A 4 5.65 -8.14 -16.75
CA ARG A 4 5.55 -8.35 -15.31
C ARG A 4 6.28 -7.25 -14.52
N GLU A 5 7.49 -6.90 -14.94
CA GLU A 5 8.32 -5.90 -14.28
C GLU A 5 7.76 -4.49 -14.48
N ALA A 6 7.28 -4.17 -15.69
CA ALA A 6 6.61 -2.90 -15.96
C ALA A 6 5.33 -2.74 -15.12
N ARG A 7 4.58 -3.83 -14.89
CA ARG A 7 3.39 -3.82 -14.03
C ARG A 7 3.74 -3.54 -12.57
N GLU A 8 4.78 -4.19 -12.05
CA GLU A 8 5.23 -3.98 -10.67
C GLU A 8 5.72 -2.54 -10.45
N VAL A 9 6.47 -1.98 -11.41
CA VAL A 9 6.91 -0.57 -11.35
C VAL A 9 5.72 0.38 -11.39
N PHE A 10 4.81 0.20 -12.35
CA PHE A 10 3.60 1.04 -12.43
C PHE A 10 2.77 0.98 -11.15
N GLU A 11 2.55 -0.23 -10.62
CA GLU A 11 1.74 -0.43 -9.42
C GLU A 11 2.36 0.23 -8.18
N ARG A 12 3.69 0.09 -8.03
CA ARG A 12 4.47 0.79 -6.98
C ARG A 12 4.29 2.30 -7.07
N GLU A 13 4.55 2.89 -8.24
CA GLU A 13 4.48 4.34 -8.45
C GLU A 13 3.04 4.87 -8.26
N TYR A 14 2.06 4.14 -8.79
CA TYR A 14 0.65 4.48 -8.64
C TYR A 14 0.23 4.52 -7.17
N LEU A 15 0.54 3.46 -6.42
CA LEU A 15 0.17 3.39 -5.00
C LEU A 15 0.91 4.42 -4.16
N ALA A 16 2.21 4.63 -4.40
CA ALA A 16 2.98 5.67 -3.74
C ALA A 16 2.38 7.06 -3.95
N ALA A 17 2.00 7.38 -5.20
CA ALA A 17 1.36 8.65 -5.53
C ALA A 17 -0.02 8.81 -4.85
N GLN A 18 -0.84 7.75 -4.82
CA GLN A 18 -2.14 7.82 -4.13
C GLN A 18 -1.98 8.00 -2.62
N ILE A 19 -1.05 7.30 -1.98
CA ILE A 19 -0.77 7.45 -0.54
C ILE A 19 -0.31 8.86 -0.23
N MET A 20 0.61 9.41 -1.04
CA MET A 20 1.09 10.78 -0.89
C MET A 20 -0.07 11.79 -1.03
N ARG A 21 -1.00 11.56 -1.96
CA ARG A 21 -2.19 12.41 -2.15
C ARG A 21 -3.08 12.47 -0.92
N PHE A 22 -3.17 11.38 -0.15
CA PHE A 22 -3.92 11.33 1.10
C PHE A 22 -3.05 11.58 2.35
N GLY A 23 -1.84 12.09 2.19
CA GLY A 23 -0.95 12.43 3.30
C GLY A 23 -0.50 11.24 4.14
N GLY A 24 -0.33 10.07 3.52
CA GLY A 24 0.04 8.83 4.21
C GLY A 24 -1.14 8.03 4.76
N ASN A 25 -2.39 8.51 4.61
CA ASN A 25 -3.55 7.82 5.16
C ASN A 25 -3.93 6.58 4.32
N ILE A 26 -3.56 5.40 4.82
CA ILE A 26 -3.80 4.12 4.15
C ILE A 26 -5.30 3.81 4.05
N SER A 27 -6.08 4.09 5.10
CA SER A 27 -7.53 3.82 5.12
C SER A 27 -8.29 4.60 4.04
N ARG A 28 -7.99 5.90 3.89
CA ARG A 28 -8.58 6.74 2.82
C ARG A 28 -8.09 6.31 1.45
N THR A 29 -6.82 5.94 1.33
CA THR A 29 -6.26 5.43 0.07
C THR A 29 -6.95 4.14 -0.36
N ALA A 30 -7.11 3.19 0.58
CA ALA A 30 -7.77 1.90 0.38
C ALA A 30 -9.23 2.09 -0.08
N ALA A 31 -9.98 2.95 0.61
CA ALA A 31 -11.34 3.31 0.21
C ALA A 31 -11.39 3.94 -1.19
N PHE A 32 -10.44 4.81 -1.54
CA PHE A 32 -10.39 5.47 -2.85
C PHE A 32 -10.08 4.51 -4.00
N ILE A 33 -9.12 3.60 -3.81
CA ILE A 33 -8.75 2.62 -4.85
C ILE A 33 -9.68 1.40 -4.87
N GLY A 34 -10.62 1.30 -3.92
CA GLY A 34 -11.55 0.16 -3.80
C GLY A 34 -10.89 -1.11 -3.28
N MET A 35 -9.85 -0.99 -2.46
CA MET A 35 -9.14 -2.11 -1.85
C MET A 35 -9.39 -2.14 -0.35
N GLU A 36 -9.42 -3.33 0.25
CA GLU A 36 -9.43 -3.45 1.70
C GLU A 36 -8.12 -2.91 2.30
N ARG A 37 -8.20 -2.21 3.44
CA ARG A 37 -7.04 -1.60 4.11
C ARG A 37 -5.91 -2.61 4.34
N SER A 38 -6.20 -3.78 4.91
CA SER A 38 -5.20 -4.82 5.20
C SER A 38 -4.59 -5.40 3.93
N ALA A 39 -5.39 -5.58 2.87
CA ALA A 39 -4.87 -6.01 1.57
C ALA A 39 -3.92 -4.96 0.96
N LEU A 40 -4.27 -3.68 1.02
CA LEU A 40 -3.41 -2.59 0.56
C LEU A 40 -2.12 -2.56 1.37
N HIS A 41 -2.19 -2.66 2.69
CA HIS A 41 -1.02 -2.65 3.55
C HIS A 41 -0.04 -3.81 3.23
N ARG A 42 -0.55 -5.04 3.09
CA ARG A 42 0.25 -6.20 2.66
C ARG A 42 0.87 -5.98 1.28
N LYS A 43 0.11 -5.42 0.34
CA LYS A 43 0.58 -5.10 -1.02
C LYS A 43 1.71 -4.08 -1.00
N LEU A 44 1.59 -3.03 -0.21
CA LEU A 44 2.62 -2.00 -0.04
C LEU A 44 3.91 -2.57 0.54
N LYS A 45 3.81 -3.44 1.55
CA LYS A 45 4.96 -4.16 2.11
C LYS A 45 5.63 -5.06 1.07
N SER A 46 4.86 -5.82 0.29
CA SER A 46 5.38 -6.66 -0.80
C SER A 46 6.04 -5.83 -1.91
N LEU A 47 5.54 -4.64 -2.17
CA LEU A 47 6.10 -3.70 -3.13
C LEU A 47 7.18 -2.82 -2.48
N GLY A 48 7.51 -2.92 -1.20
CA GLY A 48 8.49 -2.04 -0.55
C GLY A 48 8.14 -0.54 -0.63
N VAL A 49 6.85 -0.20 -0.62
CA VAL A 49 6.35 1.18 -0.56
C VAL A 49 5.98 1.47 0.88
N SER A 50 6.77 2.29 1.58
CA SER A 50 6.43 2.74 2.93
C SER A 50 5.59 4.01 2.87
N PRO A 51 4.42 4.07 3.55
CA PRO A 51 3.75 5.35 3.75
C PRO A 51 4.70 6.27 4.53
N SER A 52 4.99 7.44 3.97
CA SER A 52 5.93 8.38 4.57
C SER A 52 5.40 8.88 5.91
N ARG A 53 6.03 8.40 7.00
CA ARG A 53 6.02 8.92 8.39
C ARG A 53 4.71 9.58 8.83
N GLY A 54 3.84 8.79 9.45
CA GLY A 54 2.65 9.31 10.11
C GLY A 54 1.82 8.24 10.82
N GLY A 55 2.46 7.46 11.70
CA GLY A 55 1.77 6.53 12.61
C GLY A 55 1.25 5.26 11.96
N GLU A 56 0.95 4.27 12.80
CA GLU A 56 0.45 2.94 12.43
C GLU A 56 1.52 1.92 12.01
N GLU A 57 2.62 1.85 12.77
CA GLU A 57 3.23 0.56 13.12
C GLU A 57 2.33 -0.13 14.15
N GLU A 58 1.10 -0.48 13.78
CA GLU A 58 0.29 -1.37 14.61
C GLU A 58 0.50 -2.79 14.10
N GLU A 59 1.19 -3.58 14.91
CA GLU A 59 1.35 -5.01 14.75
C GLU A 59 0.00 -5.66 14.44
N GLU A 60 -0.19 -6.12 13.20
CA GLU A 60 -1.12 -7.21 12.96
C GLU A 60 -0.48 -8.44 13.60
N GLY A 61 -0.87 -8.70 14.85
CA GLY A 61 -0.63 -9.97 15.54
C GLY A 61 -1.09 -11.16 14.70
N PRO A 62 -0.66 -12.39 15.04
CA PRO A 62 -0.89 -13.55 14.20
C PRO A 62 -2.39 -13.70 13.92
N VAL A 63 -2.73 -13.84 12.63
CA VAL A 63 -4.06 -14.28 12.22
C VAL A 63 -4.23 -15.71 12.72
N GLU A 64 -4.88 -15.87 13.87
CA GLU A 64 -5.34 -17.18 14.32
C GLU A 64 -6.48 -17.62 13.37
N GLU A 65 -6.35 -18.85 12.85
CA GLU A 65 -7.30 -19.49 11.93
C GLU A 65 -8.68 -19.74 12.55
#